data_AF-A0A1R1AUD5-F1
#
_entry.id   AF-A0A1R1AUD5-F1
#
_cell.length_a   1.000
_cell.length_b   1.000
_cell.length_c   1.000
_cell.angle_alpha   90.00
_cell.angle_beta   90.00
_cell.angle_gamma   90.00
#
_symmetry.space_group_name_H-M   'P 1'
#
loop_
_entity.id
_entity.type
_entity.pdbx_description
1 polymer ?
#
loop_
_entity_poly.entity_id
_entity_poly.type
_entity_poly.pdbx_seq_one_letter_code
_entity_poly.pdbx_strand_id
1 'polypeptide(L)'
;MTNKRFSFKRLSFLVVLVVFLSTFFAALPSVNAAARGAWAPNTAYAANDTVTYSGSTYTCLQAHTSLVGWEPSNVPALWQKGGSGGTTPPTTNGVTFYADINYGGKAVTLGIGNYTLSQLNANGIPNDWMSSLKVPSGWTVEVYENDNFGGTKWTFTSDSSWVGNTINDKMSSVKIYTGSPPPTVTKPAEVPSHIWTYVMNADNAYGKGGDFALLLSAVIKKESSFGAGLPGSPSAGDGLMQVEPNTRNAYLSQFSSKFGRAYNHSSEQDQVYLGALILNEKITKFGNIYNGLLHYNGGDNWYPGATDSYGRPILADQYADAVYATYKGYGGKN
;
A
#
# COMPACT_ATOMS: atom_id res chain seq x y z
N MET A 1 -64.34 57.45 -34.25
CA MET A 1 -65.46 57.32 -33.30
C MET A 1 -65.09 56.25 -32.29
N THR A 2 -65.04 56.70 -31.04
CA THR A 2 -64.40 56.12 -29.86
C THR A 2 -65.21 54.97 -29.25
N ASN A 3 -64.59 53.79 -29.06
CA ASN A 3 -65.16 52.73 -28.24
C ASN A 3 -64.35 52.49 -26.97
N LYS A 4 -65.12 52.47 -25.88
CA LYS A 4 -64.75 52.62 -24.48
C LYS A 4 -63.85 51.51 -23.97
N ARG A 5 -62.88 51.90 -23.15
CA ARG A 5 -62.13 51.01 -22.24
C ARG A 5 -63.08 50.51 -21.14
N PHE A 6 -63.08 49.21 -20.90
CA PHE A 6 -63.48 48.63 -19.61
C PHE A 6 -62.48 47.54 -19.21
N SER A 7 -61.99 47.66 -17.98
CA SER A 7 -60.99 46.84 -17.32
C SER A 7 -61.56 45.51 -16.86
N PHE A 8 -60.82 44.42 -17.01
CA PHE A 8 -60.87 43.30 -16.06
C PHE A 8 -59.47 42.87 -15.65
N LYS A 9 -59.30 42.80 -14.33
CA LYS A 9 -58.10 42.41 -13.61
C LYS A 9 -57.88 40.89 -13.70
N ARG A 10 -56.61 40.52 -13.59
CA ARG A 10 -56.01 39.30 -13.02
C ARG A 10 -55.48 38.25 -14.02
N LEU A 11 -54.15 38.13 -13.92
CA LEU A 11 -53.34 36.93 -13.97
C LEU A 11 -52.88 36.47 -15.36
N SER A 12 -51.67 36.88 -15.76
CA SER A 12 -50.81 36.05 -16.61
C SER A 12 -49.34 36.36 -16.35
N PHE A 13 -48.69 35.28 -15.92
CA PHE A 13 -47.29 35.00 -15.67
C PHE A 13 -46.24 35.89 -16.34
N LEU A 14 -45.36 36.40 -15.48
CA LEU A 14 -44.08 37.02 -15.79
C LEU A 14 -43.18 36.02 -16.54
N VAL A 15 -42.90 36.32 -17.80
CA VAL A 15 -41.88 35.66 -18.64
C VAL A 15 -40.52 36.11 -18.17
N VAL A 16 -39.77 35.24 -17.48
CA VAL A 16 -38.34 35.46 -17.18
C VAL A 16 -37.58 34.13 -17.32
N LEU A 17 -36.63 34.14 -18.26
CA LEU A 17 -35.36 33.39 -18.25
C LEU A 17 -35.39 31.88 -18.55
N VAL A 18 -35.35 31.51 -19.84
CA VAL A 18 -34.83 30.18 -20.27
C VAL A 18 -33.97 30.33 -21.54
N VAL A 19 -32.66 30.29 -21.30
CA VAL A 19 -31.64 29.52 -22.05
C VAL A 19 -31.23 30.01 -23.46
N PHE A 20 -30.28 30.94 -23.44
CA PHE A 20 -29.13 30.92 -24.37
C PHE A 20 -28.23 29.74 -24.00
N LEU A 21 -28.42 28.57 -24.62
CA LEU A 21 -27.33 27.63 -24.88
C LEU A 21 -27.80 26.56 -25.89
N SER A 22 -27.76 26.90 -27.18
CA SER A 22 -27.83 25.89 -28.23
C SER A 22 -26.76 26.20 -29.27
N THR A 23 -25.71 25.37 -29.28
CA THR A 23 -24.91 24.91 -30.45
C THR A 23 -23.54 24.42 -29.97
N PHE A 24 -23.54 23.26 -29.31
CA PHE A 24 -22.41 22.33 -29.41
C PHE A 24 -22.96 20.90 -29.30
N PHE A 25 -23.70 20.49 -30.33
CA PHE A 25 -23.97 19.07 -30.56
C PHE A 25 -22.71 18.47 -31.18
N ALA A 26 -21.73 18.14 -30.34
CA ALA A 26 -20.74 17.14 -30.69
C ALA A 26 -21.40 15.78 -30.44
N ALA A 27 -21.66 15.02 -31.50
CA ALA A 27 -22.01 13.62 -31.41
C ALA A 27 -20.86 12.89 -30.70
N LEU A 28 -20.97 12.69 -29.39
CA LEU A 28 -20.09 11.79 -28.67
C LEU A 28 -20.45 10.37 -29.10
N PRO A 29 -19.47 9.50 -29.43
CA PRO A 29 -19.75 8.11 -29.68
C PRO A 29 -20.48 7.54 -28.46
N SER A 30 -21.53 6.76 -28.69
CA SER A 30 -22.12 5.90 -27.66
C SER A 30 -21.02 4.96 -27.19
N VAL A 31 -20.35 5.34 -26.09
CA VAL A 31 -19.29 4.54 -25.52
C VAL A 31 -19.91 3.29 -24.92
N ASN A 32 -19.47 2.14 -25.42
CA ASN A 32 -19.79 0.86 -24.83
C ASN A 32 -19.42 0.88 -23.35
N ALA A 33 -20.24 0.22 -22.51
CA ALA A 33 -19.91 -0.04 -21.12
C ALA A 33 -18.48 -0.58 -21.00
N ALA A 34 -17.62 0.11 -20.25
CA ALA A 34 -16.22 -0.29 -20.06
C ALA A 34 -15.90 -0.55 -18.59
N ALA A 35 -15.03 -1.52 -18.33
CA ALA A 35 -14.43 -1.73 -17.02
C ALA A 35 -13.29 -0.71 -16.83
N ARG A 36 -13.50 0.30 -15.98
CA ARG A 36 -12.60 1.44 -15.79
C ARG A 36 -11.59 1.25 -14.65
N GLY A 37 -11.60 0.10 -13.98
CA GLY A 37 -10.70 -0.20 -12.86
C GLY A 37 -11.09 0.55 -11.58
N ALA A 38 -10.11 0.94 -10.76
CA ALA A 38 -10.38 1.66 -9.52
C ALA A 38 -10.98 3.04 -9.78
N TRP A 39 -12.00 3.41 -8.99
CA TRP A 39 -12.57 4.75 -9.05
C TRP A 39 -11.50 5.80 -8.72
N ALA A 40 -11.42 6.83 -9.55
CA ALA A 40 -10.61 8.02 -9.35
C ALA A 40 -11.47 9.30 -9.39
N PRO A 41 -11.10 10.36 -8.64
CA PRO A 41 -11.73 11.68 -8.74
C PRO A 41 -11.33 12.37 -10.05
N ASN A 42 -12.08 13.41 -10.44
CA ASN A 42 -11.86 14.22 -11.64
C ASN A 42 -11.78 13.39 -12.94
N THR A 43 -12.47 12.25 -12.98
CA THR A 43 -12.43 11.29 -14.08
C THR A 43 -13.81 11.22 -14.74
N ALA A 44 -13.85 11.31 -16.06
CA ALA A 44 -15.08 11.17 -16.84
C ALA A 44 -15.50 9.69 -16.93
N TYR A 45 -16.69 9.38 -16.43
CA TYR A 45 -17.35 8.08 -16.52
C TYR A 45 -18.61 8.18 -17.37
N ALA A 46 -18.83 7.19 -18.22
CA ALA A 46 -20.03 7.07 -19.01
C ALA A 46 -21.08 6.19 -18.31
N ALA A 47 -22.35 6.33 -18.68
CA ALA A 47 -23.38 5.43 -18.19
C ALA A 47 -23.03 3.98 -18.56
N ASN A 48 -23.23 3.07 -17.61
CA ASN A 48 -22.86 1.65 -17.62
C ASN A 48 -21.36 1.34 -17.49
N ASP A 49 -20.47 2.34 -17.36
CA ASP A 49 -19.09 2.06 -16.94
C ASP A 49 -19.08 1.35 -15.57
N THR A 50 -18.13 0.46 -15.36
CA THR A 50 -17.93 -0.19 -14.05
C THR A 50 -16.61 0.23 -13.43
N VAL A 51 -16.63 0.54 -12.13
CA VAL A 51 -15.45 0.90 -11.33
C VAL A 51 -15.40 0.06 -10.05
N THR A 52 -14.21 -0.12 -9.50
CA THR A 52 -14.02 -0.69 -8.16
C THR A 52 -13.78 0.42 -7.14
N TYR A 53 -14.56 0.45 -6.07
CA TYR A 53 -14.35 1.36 -4.94
C TYR A 53 -14.63 0.62 -3.63
N SER A 54 -13.72 0.73 -2.65
CA SER A 54 -13.85 0.06 -1.34
C SER A 54 -14.24 -1.43 -1.44
N GLY A 55 -13.59 -2.15 -2.35
CA GLY A 55 -13.79 -3.59 -2.57
C GLY A 55 -15.10 -3.98 -3.26
N SER A 56 -15.95 -3.03 -3.64
CA SER A 56 -17.20 -3.30 -4.38
C SER A 56 -17.12 -2.79 -5.81
N THR A 57 -17.80 -3.47 -6.73
CA THR A 57 -17.99 -2.99 -8.11
C THR A 57 -19.24 -2.14 -8.19
N TYR A 58 -19.11 -0.98 -8.83
CA TYR A 58 -20.18 -0.03 -9.04
C TYR A 58 -20.35 0.26 -10.52
N THR A 59 -21.59 0.24 -10.98
CA THR A 59 -22.00 0.62 -12.32
C THR A 59 -22.42 2.09 -12.31
N CYS A 60 -21.84 2.89 -13.18
CA CYS A 60 -22.19 4.29 -13.37
C CYS A 60 -23.60 4.37 -13.96
N LEU A 61 -24.54 4.99 -13.26
CA LEU A 61 -25.94 5.13 -13.69
C LEU A 61 -26.12 6.28 -14.69
N GLN A 62 -25.37 7.36 -14.51
CA GLN A 62 -25.47 8.58 -15.30
C GLN A 62 -24.07 9.06 -15.65
N ALA A 63 -23.83 9.41 -16.93
CA ALA A 63 -22.52 9.90 -17.35
C ALA A 63 -22.17 11.20 -16.61
N HIS A 64 -20.96 11.28 -16.04
CA HIS A 64 -20.50 12.41 -15.25
C HIS A 64 -18.97 12.48 -15.19
N THR A 65 -18.42 13.61 -14.72
CA THR A 65 -17.03 13.67 -14.25
C THR A 65 -17.04 13.60 -12.73
N SER A 66 -16.33 12.64 -12.15
CA SER A 66 -16.29 12.44 -10.70
C SER A 66 -15.65 13.62 -9.97
N LEU A 67 -16.07 13.87 -8.75
CA LEU A 67 -15.47 14.85 -7.84
C LEU A 67 -15.07 14.16 -6.53
N VAL A 68 -14.17 14.79 -5.77
CA VAL A 68 -13.88 14.35 -4.39
C VAL A 68 -15.17 14.47 -3.57
N GLY A 69 -15.51 13.42 -2.80
CA GLY A 69 -16.80 13.32 -2.11
C GLY A 69 -17.92 12.66 -2.93
N TRP A 70 -17.68 12.35 -4.21
CA TRP A 70 -18.60 11.59 -5.06
C TRP A 70 -18.15 10.14 -5.25
N GLU A 71 -17.58 9.57 -4.20
CA GLU A 71 -17.18 8.18 -4.22
C GLU A 71 -18.42 7.27 -4.39
N PRO A 72 -18.32 6.13 -5.09
CA PRO A 72 -19.49 5.34 -5.48
C PRO A 72 -20.43 4.91 -4.36
N SER A 73 -19.94 4.76 -3.12
CA SER A 73 -20.79 4.47 -1.95
C SER A 73 -21.61 5.67 -1.46
N ASN A 74 -21.16 6.89 -1.74
CA ASN A 74 -21.67 8.13 -1.15
C ASN A 74 -22.76 8.78 -2.01
N VAL A 75 -22.81 8.44 -3.31
CA VAL A 75 -23.69 9.06 -4.32
C VAL A 75 -24.47 8.00 -5.12
N PRO A 76 -25.46 7.31 -4.51
CA PRO A 76 -26.23 6.24 -5.16
C PRO A 76 -27.09 6.70 -6.35
N ALA A 77 -27.29 8.00 -6.53
CA ALA A 77 -27.93 8.56 -7.72
C ALA A 77 -27.05 8.47 -8.97
N LEU A 78 -25.72 8.39 -8.80
CA LEU A 78 -24.73 8.28 -9.88
C LEU A 78 -24.17 6.87 -10.03
N TRP A 79 -24.28 6.02 -9.00
CA TRP A 79 -23.67 4.70 -8.96
C TRP A 79 -24.62 3.64 -8.40
N GLN A 80 -24.68 2.49 -9.06
CA GLN A 80 -25.37 1.30 -8.60
C GLN A 80 -24.36 0.23 -8.22
N LYS A 81 -24.51 -0.38 -7.04
CA LYS A 81 -23.68 -1.51 -6.63
C LYS A 81 -24.07 -2.77 -7.43
N GLY A 82 -23.19 -3.25 -8.30
CA GLY A 82 -23.39 -4.42 -9.18
C GLY A 82 -24.31 -4.18 -10.42
N GLY A 83 -23.91 -4.70 -11.59
CA GLY A 83 -24.69 -4.65 -12.85
C GLY A 83 -23.96 -5.31 -14.05
N SER A 84 -24.73 -5.93 -14.96
CA SER A 84 -24.32 -7.01 -15.89
C SER A 84 -23.85 -6.59 -17.29
N GLY A 85 -22.89 -7.36 -17.85
CA GLY A 85 -22.55 -7.40 -19.27
C GLY A 85 -21.68 -8.61 -19.67
N GLY A 86 -22.32 -9.75 -19.98
CA GLY A 86 -21.95 -10.71 -21.04
C GLY A 86 -20.63 -11.52 -21.02
N THR A 87 -20.74 -12.78 -20.58
CA THR A 87 -20.09 -14.01 -21.11
C THR A 87 -18.55 -14.13 -21.12
N THR A 88 -17.97 -14.24 -19.93
CA THR A 88 -16.98 -15.27 -19.52
C THR A 88 -16.89 -15.17 -17.99
N PRO A 89 -16.78 -16.25 -17.21
CA PRO A 89 -16.69 -16.12 -15.75
C PRO A 89 -15.50 -15.20 -15.44
N PRO A 90 -15.71 -14.03 -14.82
CA PRO A 90 -14.57 -13.20 -14.47
C PRO A 90 -13.80 -13.98 -13.42
N THR A 91 -12.53 -14.24 -13.69
CA THR A 91 -11.56 -14.55 -12.65
C THR A 91 -11.60 -13.40 -11.65
N THR A 92 -12.40 -13.57 -10.60
CA THR A 92 -12.58 -12.58 -9.55
C THR A 92 -11.22 -12.39 -8.89
N ASN A 93 -10.57 -11.25 -9.10
CA ASN A 93 -9.34 -10.89 -8.39
C ASN A 93 -9.63 -10.90 -6.89
N GLY A 94 -9.11 -11.90 -6.17
CA GLY A 94 -9.42 -12.10 -4.77
C GLY A 94 -8.62 -13.24 -4.13
N VAL A 95 -8.76 -13.38 -2.82
CA VAL A 95 -8.17 -14.47 -2.04
C VAL A 95 -9.08 -15.68 -2.14
N THR A 96 -8.56 -16.83 -2.56
CA THR A 96 -9.33 -18.07 -2.62
C THR A 96 -9.00 -18.93 -1.41
N PHE A 97 -10.00 -19.27 -0.61
CA PHE A 97 -9.91 -20.18 0.53
C PHE A 97 -10.44 -21.57 0.15
N TYR A 98 -9.81 -22.61 0.66
CA TYR A 98 -10.09 -24.00 0.33
C TYR A 98 -10.36 -24.83 1.59
N ALA A 99 -11.31 -25.74 1.50
CA ALA A 99 -11.70 -26.67 2.57
C ALA A 99 -10.54 -27.59 2.97
N ASP A 100 -9.78 -28.04 1.98
CA ASP A 100 -8.76 -29.07 2.15
C ASP A 100 -7.36 -28.52 1.85
N ILE A 101 -6.35 -29.25 2.30
CA ILE A 101 -4.94 -29.01 1.96
C ILE A 101 -4.72 -29.10 0.43
N ASN A 102 -3.63 -28.53 -0.05
CA ASN A 102 -3.20 -28.51 -1.45
C ASN A 102 -4.22 -27.89 -2.41
N TYR A 103 -4.96 -26.89 -1.94
CA TYR A 103 -6.01 -26.20 -2.70
C TYR A 103 -7.13 -27.15 -3.14
N GLY A 104 -7.39 -28.19 -2.34
CA GLY A 104 -8.44 -29.17 -2.56
C GLY A 104 -9.79 -28.77 -1.99
N GLY A 105 -10.80 -29.58 -2.29
CA GLY A 105 -12.14 -29.39 -1.74
C GLY A 105 -12.89 -28.19 -2.31
N LYS A 106 -13.94 -27.77 -1.59
CA LYS A 106 -14.72 -26.60 -1.97
C LYS A 106 -13.85 -25.35 -1.85
N ALA A 107 -13.95 -24.46 -2.83
CA ALA A 107 -13.22 -23.20 -2.89
C ALA A 107 -14.18 -22.00 -2.88
N VAL A 108 -13.84 -20.96 -2.14
CA VAL A 108 -14.57 -19.69 -2.13
C VAL A 108 -13.58 -18.55 -2.28
N THR A 109 -13.86 -17.62 -3.18
CA THR A 109 -13.02 -16.43 -3.41
C THR A 109 -13.67 -15.19 -2.83
N LEU A 110 -12.94 -14.48 -1.97
CA LEU A 110 -13.35 -13.19 -1.39
C LEU A 110 -12.47 -12.06 -1.94
N GLY A 111 -13.09 -10.90 -2.14
CA GLY A 111 -12.36 -9.66 -2.46
C GLY A 111 -11.75 -9.02 -1.22
N ILE A 112 -11.20 -7.82 -1.41
CA ILE A 112 -10.78 -6.93 -0.31
C ILE A 112 -11.97 -6.62 0.59
N GLY A 113 -11.78 -6.72 1.90
CA GLY A 113 -12.82 -6.43 2.88
C GLY A 113 -12.54 -7.04 4.25
N ASN A 114 -13.43 -6.74 5.19
CA ASN A 114 -13.44 -7.32 6.52
C ASN A 114 -14.69 -8.22 6.63
N TYR A 115 -14.48 -9.47 7.01
CA TYR A 115 -15.52 -10.50 7.05
C TYR A 115 -15.59 -11.11 8.45
N THR A 116 -16.70 -10.87 9.15
CA THR A 116 -17.09 -11.60 10.37
C THR A 116 -17.57 -13.01 9.99
N LEU A 117 -17.74 -13.89 10.98
CA LEU A 117 -18.22 -15.25 10.78
C LEU A 117 -19.55 -15.28 10.01
N SER A 118 -20.48 -14.40 10.38
CA SER A 118 -21.76 -14.28 9.68
C SER A 118 -21.59 -13.95 8.19
N GLN A 119 -20.65 -13.07 7.86
CA GLN A 119 -20.34 -12.70 6.47
C GLN A 119 -19.60 -13.82 5.73
N LEU A 120 -18.73 -14.57 6.40
CA LEU A 120 -18.08 -15.76 5.83
C LEU A 120 -19.10 -16.84 5.49
N ASN A 121 -20.00 -17.16 6.43
CA ASN A 121 -21.08 -18.11 6.23
C ASN A 121 -21.99 -17.69 5.06
N ALA A 122 -22.31 -16.40 4.96
CA ALA A 122 -23.09 -15.86 3.84
C ALA A 122 -22.39 -15.98 2.47
N ASN A 123 -21.06 -15.99 2.45
CA ASN A 123 -20.25 -16.28 1.26
C ASN A 123 -19.95 -17.77 1.07
N GLY A 124 -20.46 -18.64 1.96
CA GLY A 124 -20.32 -20.08 1.86
C GLY A 124 -19.03 -20.66 2.42
N ILE A 125 -18.32 -19.90 3.27
CA ILE A 125 -17.17 -20.37 4.06
C ILE A 125 -17.66 -20.65 5.49
N PRO A 126 -17.74 -21.92 5.93
CA PRO A 126 -18.10 -22.28 7.30
C PRO A 126 -17.07 -21.82 8.35
N ASN A 127 -17.47 -21.80 9.61
CA ASN A 127 -16.53 -21.66 10.73
C ASN A 127 -15.52 -22.81 10.72
N ASP A 128 -14.29 -22.55 11.16
CA ASP A 128 -13.33 -23.61 11.48
C ASP A 128 -13.14 -24.60 10.32
N TRP A 129 -12.90 -24.07 9.12
CA TRP A 129 -13.02 -24.86 7.88
C TRP A 129 -11.83 -24.75 6.92
N MET A 130 -11.00 -23.73 7.07
CA MET A 130 -10.00 -23.38 6.07
C MET A 130 -8.68 -24.14 6.30
N SER A 131 -8.24 -24.88 5.29
CA SER A 131 -7.01 -25.69 5.30
C SER A 131 -5.91 -25.17 4.36
N SER A 132 -6.28 -24.42 3.30
CA SER A 132 -5.32 -23.81 2.37
C SER A 132 -5.90 -22.57 1.69
N LEU A 133 -5.05 -21.72 1.13
CA LEU A 133 -5.46 -20.47 0.47
C LEU A 133 -4.50 -20.01 -0.63
N LYS A 134 -5.05 -19.33 -1.64
CA LYS A 134 -4.29 -18.57 -2.64
C LYS A 134 -4.47 -17.08 -2.42
N VAL A 135 -3.35 -16.35 -2.44
CA VAL A 135 -3.28 -14.92 -2.13
C VAL A 135 -2.68 -14.19 -3.33
N PRO A 136 -3.42 -13.28 -3.99
CA PRO A 136 -2.87 -12.46 -5.05
C PRO A 136 -1.61 -11.72 -4.60
N SER A 137 -0.65 -11.56 -5.51
CA SER A 137 0.59 -10.84 -5.20
C SER A 137 0.29 -9.42 -4.70
N GLY A 138 0.94 -9.02 -3.61
CA GLY A 138 0.74 -7.70 -2.99
C GLY A 138 -0.51 -7.60 -2.09
N TRP A 139 -1.18 -8.70 -1.77
CA TRP A 139 -2.31 -8.73 -0.84
C TRP A 139 -1.90 -9.34 0.50
N THR A 140 -2.63 -8.97 1.55
CA THR A 140 -2.51 -9.52 2.89
C THR A 140 -3.84 -10.06 3.36
N VAL A 141 -3.78 -11.20 4.02
CA VAL A 141 -4.90 -11.89 4.65
C VAL A 141 -4.58 -12.05 6.13
N GLU A 142 -5.34 -11.39 6.99
CA GLU A 142 -5.29 -11.61 8.43
C GLU A 142 -6.44 -12.52 8.84
N VAL A 143 -6.10 -13.76 9.20
CA VAL A 143 -7.01 -14.80 9.68
C VAL A 143 -7.07 -14.75 11.19
N TYR A 144 -8.26 -14.82 11.76
CA TYR A 144 -8.49 -14.75 13.20
C TYR A 144 -9.20 -16.00 13.72
N GLU A 145 -8.72 -16.50 14.86
CA GLU A 145 -9.26 -17.68 15.55
C GLU A 145 -10.71 -17.48 16.00
N ASN A 146 -11.06 -16.26 16.42
CA ASN A 146 -12.40 -15.93 16.90
C ASN A 146 -13.11 -14.96 15.96
N ASP A 147 -14.45 -14.92 16.06
CA ASP A 147 -15.27 -13.94 15.34
C ASP A 147 -14.93 -12.49 15.76
N ASN A 148 -15.34 -11.53 14.94
CA ASN A 148 -15.13 -10.10 15.14
C ASN A 148 -13.65 -9.72 15.31
N PHE A 149 -12.76 -10.43 14.60
CA PHE A 149 -11.31 -10.19 14.54
C PHE A 149 -10.62 -10.34 15.89
N GLY A 150 -11.12 -11.25 16.73
CA GLY A 150 -10.55 -11.57 18.05
C GLY A 150 -9.67 -12.82 18.05
N GLY A 151 -9.06 -13.10 19.20
CA GLY A 151 -8.25 -14.30 19.41
C GLY A 151 -6.89 -14.25 18.72
N THR A 152 -6.31 -15.43 18.48
CA THR A 152 -5.03 -15.55 17.78
C THR A 152 -5.17 -15.06 16.34
N LYS A 153 -4.21 -14.26 15.88
CA LYS A 153 -4.13 -13.74 14.51
C LYS A 153 -2.99 -14.43 13.76
N TRP A 154 -3.28 -14.89 12.55
CA TRP A 154 -2.29 -15.34 11.59
C TRP A 154 -2.35 -14.50 10.32
N THR A 155 -1.23 -14.40 9.62
CA THR A 155 -1.10 -13.51 8.47
C THR A 155 -0.51 -14.27 7.27
N PHE A 156 -1.16 -14.13 6.11
CA PHE A 156 -0.71 -14.68 4.85
C PHE A 156 -0.53 -13.57 3.81
N THR A 157 0.59 -13.59 3.09
CA THR A 157 0.92 -12.63 2.03
C THR A 157 1.24 -13.32 0.70
N SER A 158 1.11 -14.64 0.66
CA SER A 158 1.34 -15.49 -0.51
C SER A 158 0.52 -16.77 -0.35
N ASP A 159 0.45 -17.55 -1.43
CA ASP A 159 -0.23 -18.84 -1.44
C ASP A 159 0.31 -19.76 -0.34
N SER A 160 -0.59 -20.50 0.30
CA SER A 160 -0.23 -21.57 1.22
C SER A 160 -1.04 -22.81 0.89
N SER A 161 -0.36 -23.86 0.45
CA SER A 161 -0.97 -25.17 0.20
C SER A 161 -1.34 -25.88 1.50
N TRP A 162 -0.82 -25.43 2.65
CA TRP A 162 -1.14 -25.95 3.97
C TRP A 162 -0.95 -24.87 5.02
N VAL A 163 -2.02 -24.48 5.71
CA VAL A 163 -1.93 -23.41 6.71
C VAL A 163 -1.21 -23.81 8.01
N GLY A 164 -1.00 -25.11 8.25
CA GLY A 164 -0.32 -25.60 9.44
C GLY A 164 -1.27 -25.99 10.57
N ASN A 165 -0.81 -26.89 11.44
CA ASN A 165 -1.62 -27.50 12.50
C ASN A 165 -2.24 -26.52 13.49
N THR A 166 -1.64 -25.35 13.67
CA THR A 166 -2.13 -24.32 14.62
C THR A 166 -3.25 -23.46 14.06
N ILE A 167 -3.39 -23.39 12.73
CA ILE A 167 -4.34 -22.53 12.01
C ILE A 167 -5.47 -23.34 11.37
N ASN A 168 -5.18 -24.58 10.98
CA ASN A 168 -6.11 -25.46 10.28
C ASN A 168 -7.45 -25.54 11.00
N ASP A 169 -8.53 -25.33 10.26
CA ASP A 169 -9.89 -25.42 10.79
C ASP A 169 -10.11 -24.52 12.02
N LYS A 170 -9.57 -23.29 11.97
CA LYS A 170 -9.78 -22.29 13.04
C LYS A 170 -10.18 -20.89 12.56
N MET A 171 -10.40 -20.70 11.27
CA MET A 171 -10.77 -19.37 10.76
C MET A 171 -12.21 -19.05 11.13
N SER A 172 -12.39 -18.04 12.00
CA SER A 172 -13.71 -17.52 12.38
C SER A 172 -13.98 -16.10 11.85
N SER A 173 -12.94 -15.33 11.53
CA SER A 173 -13.08 -14.05 10.82
C SER A 173 -11.80 -13.70 10.03
N VAL A 174 -11.92 -12.83 9.03
CA VAL A 174 -10.78 -12.47 8.16
C VAL A 174 -10.80 -11.02 7.69
N LYS A 175 -9.62 -10.40 7.61
CA LYS A 175 -9.42 -9.12 6.92
C LYS A 175 -8.55 -9.34 5.69
N ILE A 176 -8.98 -8.79 4.55
CA ILE A 176 -8.30 -8.89 3.27
C ILE A 176 -8.07 -7.47 2.77
N TYR A 177 -6.82 -7.12 2.46
CA TYR A 177 -6.46 -5.82 1.93
C TYR A 177 -5.20 -5.90 1.07
N THR A 178 -4.98 -4.87 0.25
CA THR A 178 -3.74 -4.71 -0.51
C THR A 178 -2.65 -4.07 0.35
N GLY A 179 -1.39 -4.42 0.10
CA GLY A 179 -0.24 -4.01 0.89
C GLY A 179 0.06 -4.97 2.04
N SER A 180 1.14 -4.71 2.78
CA SER A 180 1.52 -5.49 3.98
C SER A 180 0.67 -5.08 5.19
N PRO A 181 0.63 -5.89 6.28
CA PRO A 181 -0.17 -5.57 7.46
C PRO A 181 0.08 -4.15 7.98
N PRO A 182 -0.94 -3.45 8.52
CA PRO A 182 -0.72 -2.21 9.24
C PRO A 182 0.40 -2.46 10.26
N PRO A 183 1.49 -1.67 10.23
CA PRO A 183 2.60 -1.92 11.12
C PRO A 183 2.12 -1.92 12.56
N THR A 184 2.53 -2.92 13.33
CA THR A 184 2.35 -2.93 14.79
C THR A 184 3.18 -1.85 15.49
N VAL A 185 3.99 -1.12 14.72
CA VAL A 185 4.83 0.00 15.16
C VAL A 185 4.29 1.31 14.61
N THR A 186 4.32 2.35 15.45
CA THR A 186 3.90 3.70 15.07
C THR A 186 5.10 4.47 14.54
N LYS A 187 4.92 5.25 13.46
CA LYS A 187 5.93 6.17 12.95
C LYS A 187 6.41 7.12 14.08
N PRO A 188 7.71 7.20 14.39
CA PRO A 188 8.21 8.20 15.32
C PRO A 188 7.85 9.62 14.85
N ALA A 189 7.51 10.52 15.77
CA ALA A 189 6.97 11.84 15.43
C ALA A 189 7.90 12.65 14.53
N GLU A 190 9.21 12.61 14.80
CA GLU A 190 10.23 13.35 14.05
C GLU A 190 10.55 12.78 12.66
N VAL A 191 10.21 11.52 12.39
CA VAL A 191 10.50 10.88 11.10
C VAL A 191 9.53 11.43 10.05
N PRO A 192 9.99 12.06 8.96
CA PRO A 192 9.09 12.57 7.91
C PRO A 192 8.27 11.45 7.28
N SER A 193 7.01 11.73 6.90
CA SER A 193 6.09 10.69 6.39
C SER A 193 6.57 10.01 5.10
N HIS A 194 7.27 10.73 4.23
CA HIS A 194 7.84 10.15 3.01
C HIS A 194 9.00 9.18 3.34
N ILE A 195 9.88 9.53 4.29
CA ILE A 195 10.91 8.62 4.81
C ILE A 195 10.27 7.38 5.43
N TRP A 196 9.24 7.57 6.26
CA TRP A 196 8.51 6.46 6.86
C TRP A 196 7.96 5.49 5.82
N THR A 197 7.43 6.02 4.72
CA THR A 197 6.96 5.22 3.58
C THR A 197 8.11 4.39 3.00
N TYR A 198 9.27 5.01 2.76
CA TYR A 198 10.43 4.31 2.20
C TYR A 198 10.94 3.17 3.10
N VAL A 199 11.06 3.43 4.40
CA VAL A 199 11.58 2.43 5.35
C VAL A 199 10.57 1.32 5.63
N MET A 200 9.26 1.61 5.61
CA MET A 200 8.21 0.58 5.70
C MET A 200 8.20 -0.31 4.46
N ASN A 201 8.36 0.27 3.27
CA ASN A 201 8.50 -0.50 2.03
C ASN A 201 9.73 -1.43 2.08
N ALA A 202 10.85 -0.96 2.64
CA ALA A 202 12.03 -1.78 2.89
C ALA A 202 11.77 -2.88 3.93
N ASP A 203 11.18 -2.55 5.08
CA ASP A 203 10.81 -3.51 6.13
C ASP A 203 9.95 -4.66 5.59
N ASN A 204 8.90 -4.31 4.84
CA ASN A 204 7.98 -5.26 4.22
C ASN A 204 8.69 -6.23 3.28
N ALA A 205 9.71 -5.77 2.54
CA ALA A 205 10.52 -6.62 1.67
C ALA A 205 11.39 -7.64 2.44
N TYR A 206 11.56 -7.45 3.75
CA TYR A 206 12.25 -8.39 4.65
C TYR A 206 11.31 -9.05 5.67
N GLY A 207 10.01 -8.75 5.65
CA GLY A 207 9.01 -9.32 6.56
C GLY A 207 9.30 -9.04 8.04
N LYS A 208 9.78 -7.84 8.37
CA LYS A 208 10.28 -7.51 9.72
C LYS A 208 9.23 -6.88 10.66
N GLY A 209 7.98 -6.75 10.20
CA GLY A 209 6.85 -6.32 11.03
C GLY A 209 6.94 -4.87 11.51
N GLY A 210 7.72 -4.04 10.83
CA GLY A 210 7.97 -2.63 11.11
C GLY A 210 9.16 -2.37 12.04
N ASP A 211 9.71 -3.37 12.73
CA ASP A 211 10.87 -3.15 13.62
C ASP A 211 12.12 -2.72 12.83
N PHE A 212 12.29 -3.23 11.61
CA PHE A 212 13.40 -2.82 10.74
C PHE A 212 13.17 -1.41 10.19
N ALA A 213 11.92 -0.98 9.97
CA ALA A 213 11.61 0.40 9.62
C ALA A 213 12.06 1.40 10.72
N LEU A 214 11.93 1.03 12.00
CA LEU A 214 12.45 1.85 13.11
C LEU A 214 13.98 1.95 13.05
N LEU A 215 14.67 0.83 12.81
CA LEU A 215 16.13 0.80 12.69
C LEU A 215 16.62 1.63 11.50
N LEU A 216 16.01 1.46 10.33
CA LEU A 216 16.34 2.22 9.12
C LEU A 216 16.07 3.72 9.31
N SER A 217 15.01 4.09 10.03
CA SER A 217 14.74 5.48 10.39
C SER A 217 15.88 6.08 11.22
N ALA A 218 16.40 5.33 12.19
CA ALA A 218 17.53 5.76 13.03
C ALA A 218 18.83 5.89 12.21
N VAL A 219 19.08 4.97 11.27
CA VAL A 219 20.20 5.05 10.33
C VAL A 219 20.09 6.31 9.47
N ILE A 220 18.96 6.53 8.78
CA ILE A 220 18.77 7.71 7.91
C ILE A 220 18.90 9.02 8.70
N LYS A 221 18.39 9.05 9.95
CA LYS A 221 18.59 10.20 10.84
C LYS A 221 20.07 10.49 11.06
N LYS A 222 20.87 9.46 11.36
CA LYS A 222 22.31 9.61 11.62
C LYS A 222 23.10 9.98 10.36
N GLU A 223 22.77 9.36 9.23
CA GLU A 223 23.52 9.52 7.98
C GLU A 223 23.28 10.87 7.30
N SER A 224 22.02 11.28 7.20
CA SER A 224 21.64 12.41 6.36
C SER A 224 20.72 13.39 7.05
N SER A 225 20.35 13.17 8.32
CA SER A 225 19.28 13.92 8.99
C SER A 225 18.02 13.97 8.13
N PHE A 226 17.61 12.80 7.59
CA PHE A 226 16.49 12.70 6.66
C PHE A 226 16.67 13.53 5.38
N GLY A 227 17.91 13.64 4.88
CA GLY A 227 18.30 14.47 3.74
C GLY A 227 18.69 15.91 4.07
N ALA A 228 18.24 16.46 5.20
CA ALA A 228 18.48 17.86 5.56
C ALA A 228 19.95 18.17 5.89
N GLY A 229 20.74 17.16 6.26
CA GLY A 229 22.16 17.27 6.61
C GLY A 229 23.12 17.08 5.43
N LEU A 230 22.62 16.85 4.21
CA LEU A 230 23.44 16.64 3.02
C LEU A 230 24.10 17.91 2.47
N PRO A 231 23.45 19.10 2.44
CA PRO A 231 24.04 20.29 1.82
C PRO A 231 25.42 20.65 2.38
N GLY A 232 26.41 20.80 1.49
CA GLY A 232 27.79 21.16 1.85
C GLY A 232 28.70 19.97 2.24
N SER A 233 28.16 18.76 2.36
CA SER A 233 28.97 17.56 2.58
C SER A 233 29.65 17.09 1.30
N PRO A 234 30.92 16.62 1.33
CA PRO A 234 31.56 16.00 0.16
C PRO A 234 30.85 14.71 -0.28
N SER A 235 30.14 14.05 0.62
CA SER A 235 29.39 12.82 0.38
C SER A 235 27.89 13.05 0.15
N ALA A 236 27.47 14.31 -0.09
CA ALA A 236 26.05 14.66 -0.28
C ALA A 236 25.37 13.86 -1.41
N GLY A 237 26.14 13.53 -2.44
CA GLY A 237 25.70 12.72 -3.57
C GLY A 237 25.51 11.24 -3.27
N ASP A 238 25.71 10.77 -2.04
CA ASP A 238 25.47 9.36 -1.67
C ASP A 238 24.04 9.11 -1.15
N GLY A 239 23.28 10.18 -0.91
CA GLY A 239 21.85 10.14 -0.62
C GLY A 239 21.50 9.72 0.81
N LEU A 240 20.24 9.32 1.02
CA LEU A 240 19.62 9.22 2.35
C LEU A 240 20.34 8.31 3.35
N MET A 241 20.93 7.22 2.86
CA MET A 241 21.63 6.22 3.69
C MET A 241 23.15 6.24 3.48
N GLN A 242 23.68 7.24 2.76
CA GLN A 242 25.12 7.49 2.58
C GLN A 242 25.92 6.26 2.09
N VAL A 243 25.32 5.39 1.29
CA VAL A 243 26.02 4.22 0.73
C VAL A 243 27.01 4.71 -0.34
N GLU A 244 28.31 4.61 -0.09
CA GLU A 244 29.37 5.10 -0.98
C GLU A 244 29.34 4.48 -2.41
N PRO A 245 29.84 5.18 -3.45
CA PRO A 245 29.71 4.74 -4.84
C PRO A 245 30.27 3.34 -5.14
N ASN A 246 31.44 3.00 -4.59
CA ASN A 246 32.04 1.68 -4.77
C ASN A 246 31.19 0.58 -4.14
N THR A 247 30.64 0.84 -2.96
CA THR A 247 29.71 -0.07 -2.29
C THR A 247 28.43 -0.21 -3.11
N ARG A 248 27.85 0.87 -3.64
CA ARG A 248 26.66 0.77 -4.51
C ARG A 248 26.91 -0.13 -5.72
N ASN A 249 28.05 0.05 -6.39
CA ASN A 249 28.44 -0.76 -7.54
C ASN A 249 28.60 -2.25 -7.21
N ALA A 250 29.16 -2.56 -6.03
CA ALA A 250 29.36 -3.93 -5.58
C ALA A 250 28.04 -4.68 -5.26
N TYR A 251 26.95 -3.96 -5.01
CA TYR A 251 25.66 -4.52 -4.61
C TYR A 251 24.58 -4.49 -5.70
N LEU A 252 24.87 -4.00 -6.91
CA LEU A 252 23.88 -3.88 -8.00
C LEU A 252 23.21 -5.22 -8.36
N SER A 253 23.98 -6.31 -8.35
CA SER A 253 23.47 -7.65 -8.68
C SER A 253 22.53 -8.18 -7.60
N GLN A 254 22.92 -8.05 -6.32
CA GLN A 254 22.09 -8.44 -5.18
C GLN A 254 20.83 -7.59 -5.10
N PHE A 255 20.92 -6.29 -5.36
CA PHE A 255 19.76 -5.39 -5.43
C PHE A 255 18.76 -5.87 -6.48
N SER A 256 19.24 -6.13 -7.70
CA SER A 256 18.39 -6.58 -8.80
C SER A 256 17.73 -7.92 -8.51
N SER A 257 18.48 -8.86 -7.92
CA SER A 257 17.94 -10.15 -7.50
C SER A 257 16.89 -10.02 -6.39
N LYS A 258 17.07 -9.10 -5.44
CA LYS A 258 16.17 -8.93 -4.29
C LYS A 258 14.88 -8.18 -4.66
N PHE A 259 14.98 -7.16 -5.50
CA PHE A 259 13.90 -6.22 -5.76
C PHE A 259 13.33 -6.30 -7.19
N GLY A 260 13.84 -7.22 -8.02
CA GLY A 260 13.32 -7.51 -9.36
C GLY A 260 13.54 -6.40 -10.39
N ARG A 261 14.43 -5.45 -10.11
CA ARG A 261 14.72 -4.30 -11.00
C ARG A 261 16.14 -3.75 -10.77
N ALA A 262 16.68 -3.06 -11.77
CA ALA A 262 17.95 -2.36 -11.63
C ALA A 262 17.86 -1.21 -10.60
N TYR A 263 18.96 -0.95 -9.90
CA TYR A 263 19.07 0.16 -8.95
C TYR A 263 19.05 1.51 -9.66
N ASN A 264 18.18 2.43 -9.22
CA ASN A 264 18.17 3.82 -9.68
C ASN A 264 18.59 4.76 -8.55
N HIS A 265 19.80 5.30 -8.62
CA HIS A 265 20.32 6.19 -7.57
C HIS A 265 19.53 7.50 -7.39
N SER A 266 18.83 7.98 -8.43
CA SER A 266 17.98 9.16 -8.33
C SER A 266 16.66 8.89 -7.59
N SER A 267 16.32 7.62 -7.33
CA SER A 267 15.16 7.23 -6.53
C SER A 267 15.57 7.11 -5.05
N GLU A 268 15.06 8.01 -4.21
CA GLU A 268 15.25 7.93 -2.75
C GLU A 268 14.78 6.59 -2.17
N GLN A 269 13.68 6.04 -2.70
CA GLN A 269 13.19 4.72 -2.31
C GLN A 269 14.24 3.62 -2.61
N ASP A 270 14.93 3.70 -3.75
CA ASP A 270 15.97 2.73 -4.10
C ASP A 270 17.22 2.93 -3.23
N GLN A 271 17.59 4.18 -2.90
CA GLN A 271 18.66 4.45 -1.94
C GLN A 271 18.38 3.76 -0.59
N VAL A 272 17.14 3.84 -0.09
CA VAL A 272 16.73 3.16 1.14
C VAL A 272 16.71 1.64 0.98
N TYR A 273 16.22 1.11 -0.14
CA TYR A 273 16.26 -0.34 -0.39
C TYR A 273 17.68 -0.91 -0.44
N LEU A 274 18.62 -0.18 -1.05
CA LEU A 274 20.02 -0.59 -1.13
C LEU A 274 20.70 -0.56 0.24
N GLY A 275 20.53 0.52 1.00
CA GLY A 275 21.05 0.59 2.36
C GLY A 275 20.45 -0.48 3.28
N ALA A 276 19.14 -0.74 3.16
CA ALA A 276 18.47 -1.81 3.88
C ALA A 276 19.00 -3.21 3.52
N LEU A 277 19.31 -3.45 2.25
CA LEU A 277 19.92 -4.70 1.79
C LEU A 277 21.29 -4.92 2.42
N ILE A 278 22.16 -3.91 2.37
CA ILE A 278 23.50 -3.97 2.95
C ILE A 278 23.41 -4.17 4.46
N LEU A 279 22.62 -3.36 5.16
CA LEU A 279 22.48 -3.44 6.61
C LEU A 279 21.93 -4.80 7.06
N ASN A 280 20.90 -5.34 6.40
CA ASN A 280 20.37 -6.66 6.72
C ASN A 280 21.42 -7.76 6.51
N GLU A 281 22.25 -7.66 5.46
CA GLU A 281 23.39 -8.56 5.26
C GLU A 281 24.38 -8.46 6.42
N LYS A 282 24.76 -7.25 6.85
CA LYS A 282 25.70 -7.06 7.97
C LYS A 282 25.15 -7.60 9.28
N ILE A 283 23.89 -7.33 9.60
CA ILE A 283 23.23 -7.88 10.80
C ILE A 283 23.25 -9.41 10.76
N THR A 284 22.95 -10.01 9.61
CA THR A 284 22.95 -11.47 9.44
C THR A 284 24.35 -12.05 9.59
N LYS A 285 25.34 -11.43 8.94
CA LYS A 285 26.74 -11.88 8.93
C LYS A 285 27.41 -11.76 10.30
N PHE A 286 27.15 -10.68 11.02
CA PHE A 286 27.82 -10.35 12.27
C PHE A 286 26.95 -10.59 13.53
N GLY A 287 25.79 -11.21 13.34
CA GLY A 287 25.01 -11.89 14.37
C GLY A 287 24.03 -11.02 15.18
N ASN A 288 24.19 -9.70 15.20
CA ASN A 288 23.27 -8.80 15.91
C ASN A 288 23.23 -7.40 15.29
N ILE A 289 22.24 -6.59 15.73
CA ILE A 289 22.02 -5.23 15.22
C ILE A 289 23.24 -4.34 15.44
N TYR A 290 23.82 -4.39 16.63
CA TYR A 290 24.96 -3.55 16.99
C TYR A 290 26.16 -3.75 16.05
N ASN A 291 26.58 -5.01 15.89
CA ASN A 291 27.67 -5.36 14.98
C ASN A 291 27.29 -5.09 13.52
N GLY A 292 26.02 -5.29 13.16
CA GLY A 292 25.52 -4.94 11.84
C GLY A 292 25.68 -3.45 11.53
N LEU A 293 25.36 -2.56 12.48
CA LEU A 293 25.54 -1.11 12.36
C LEU A 293 27.02 -0.72 12.31
N LEU A 294 27.85 -1.33 13.17
CA LEU A 294 29.30 -1.11 13.19
C LEU A 294 29.91 -1.41 11.82
N HIS A 295 29.60 -2.57 11.25
CA HIS A 295 30.13 -2.98 9.95
C HIS A 295 29.39 -2.37 8.74
N TYR A 296 28.20 -1.83 8.93
CA TYR A 296 27.53 -0.99 7.93
C TYR A 296 28.31 0.31 7.73
N ASN A 297 28.66 0.99 8.82
CA ASN A 297 29.41 2.26 8.76
C ASN A 297 30.90 2.05 8.47
N GLY A 298 31.53 1.04 9.09
CA GLY A 298 32.98 0.83 9.00
C GLY A 298 33.47 -0.17 7.97
N GLY A 299 32.56 -0.94 7.37
CA GLY A 299 32.91 -2.09 6.54
C GLY A 299 33.36 -3.30 7.38
N ASP A 300 33.54 -4.43 6.69
CA ASP A 300 33.78 -5.73 7.33
C ASP A 300 35.14 -5.81 8.06
N ASN A 301 36.12 -5.01 7.65
CA ASN A 301 37.49 -5.01 8.16
C ASN A 301 37.83 -3.72 8.94
N TRP A 302 36.82 -3.06 9.52
CA TRP A 302 37.02 -1.81 10.26
C TRP A 302 38.01 -1.97 11.43
N TYR A 303 38.79 -0.92 11.67
CA TYR A 303 39.64 -0.77 12.85
C TYR A 303 39.66 0.70 13.31
N PRO A 304 39.91 1.00 14.61
CA PRO A 304 40.02 2.37 15.09
C PRO A 304 41.07 3.18 14.33
N GLY A 305 40.67 4.32 13.75
CA GLY A 305 41.53 5.16 12.92
C GLY A 305 41.41 4.90 11.41
N ALA A 306 40.57 3.96 10.98
CA ALA A 306 40.23 3.79 9.56
C ALA A 306 39.56 5.07 8.99
N THR A 307 39.71 5.28 7.69
CA THR A 307 39.14 6.42 6.95
C THR A 307 38.22 5.95 5.83
N ASP A 308 37.21 6.75 5.52
CA ASP A 308 36.28 6.52 4.42
C ASP A 308 36.86 6.94 3.05
N SER A 309 36.08 6.76 1.98
CA SER A 309 36.53 7.10 0.62
C SER A 309 36.74 8.61 0.39
N TYR A 310 36.26 9.44 1.31
CA TYR A 310 36.43 10.90 1.32
C TYR A 310 37.58 11.35 2.25
N GLY A 311 38.32 10.41 2.85
CA GLY A 311 39.43 10.69 3.76
C GLY A 311 39.00 11.12 5.16
N ARG A 312 37.73 10.94 5.54
CA ARG A 312 37.22 11.28 6.87
C ARG A 312 37.41 10.11 7.83
N PRO A 313 37.69 10.35 9.12
CA PRO A 313 37.75 9.28 10.12
C PRO A 313 36.42 8.53 10.26
N ILE A 314 36.48 7.20 10.30
CA ILE A 314 35.32 6.33 10.55
C ILE A 314 35.27 5.98 12.04
N LEU A 315 34.29 6.54 12.75
CA LEU A 315 34.00 6.26 14.16
C LEU A 315 32.86 5.24 14.28
N ALA A 316 33.10 3.99 13.87
CA ALA A 316 32.04 3.00 13.68
C ALA A 316 31.39 2.50 14.99
N ASP A 317 32.17 2.41 16.06
CA ASP A 317 31.70 2.15 17.42
C ASP A 317 30.73 3.25 17.89
N GLN A 318 31.14 4.52 17.79
CA GLN A 318 30.30 5.66 18.18
C GLN A 318 29.06 5.78 17.31
N TYR A 319 29.18 5.45 16.02
CA TYR A 319 28.04 5.36 15.12
C TYR A 319 27.04 4.29 15.59
N ALA A 320 27.50 3.08 15.86
CA ALA A 320 26.66 1.97 16.29
C ALA A 320 25.94 2.29 17.61
N ASP A 321 26.65 2.86 18.59
CA ASP A 321 26.08 3.32 19.85
C ASP A 321 24.95 4.32 19.63
N ALA A 322 25.20 5.38 18.85
CA ALA A 322 24.24 6.46 18.62
C ALA A 322 22.99 5.99 17.85
N VAL A 323 23.18 5.17 16.82
CA VAL A 323 22.07 4.64 16.01
C VAL A 323 21.25 3.64 16.83
N TYR A 324 21.91 2.73 17.55
CA TYR A 324 21.21 1.74 18.37
C TYR A 324 20.39 2.41 19.49
N ALA A 325 20.93 3.44 20.14
CA ALA A 325 20.20 4.23 21.13
C ALA A 325 18.96 4.91 20.52
N THR A 326 19.08 5.50 19.32
CA THR A 326 17.95 6.11 18.60
C THR A 326 16.90 5.07 18.23
N TYR A 327 17.31 3.92 17.71
CA TYR A 327 16.44 2.78 17.40
C TYR A 327 15.64 2.30 18.62
N LYS A 328 16.30 2.17 19.79
CA LYS A 328 15.62 1.85 21.04
C LYS A 328 14.66 2.95 21.48
N GLY A 329 15.02 4.22 21.32
CA GLY A 329 14.14 5.36 21.56
C GLY A 329 12.88 5.38 20.69
N TYR A 330 12.95 4.80 19.48
CA TYR A 330 11.80 4.60 18.60
C TYR A 330 10.94 3.39 18.95
N GLY A 331 11.28 2.63 20.00
CA GLY A 331 10.55 1.44 20.44
C GLY A 331 11.03 0.13 19.80
N GLY A 332 12.23 0.11 19.23
CA GLY A 332 12.85 -1.08 18.66
C GLY A 332 13.02 -2.24 19.65
N LYS A 333 12.59 -3.45 19.27
CA LYS A 333 12.50 -4.60 20.19
C LYS A 333 13.69 -5.56 20.15
N ASN A 334 14.39 -5.64 19.02
CA ASN A 334 15.48 -6.59 18.77
C ASN A 334 16.87 -6.07 19.17
#